data_AF-A0A533UUL0-F1
#
_entry.id   AF-A0A533UUL0-F1
#
_cell.length_a   1.000
_cell.length_b   1.000
_cell.length_c   1.000
_cell.angle_alpha   90.00
_cell.angle_beta   90.00
_cell.angle_gamma   90.00
#
_symmetry.space_group_name_H-M   'P 1'
#
loop_
_entity.id
_entity.type
_entity.pdbx_description
1 polymer ?
#
loop_
_entity_poly.entity_id
_entity_poly.type
_entity_poly.pdbx_seq_one_letter_code
_entity_poly.pdbx_strand_id
1 'polypeptide(L)'
;MPSIYARLFVVLVLLFATLINNSYFSTGNGQIPFKDRNFTVNNSKPTISDPKLKVEVVAEGLDTPTTMAFLGPDDFLVLEKDKGTVLRVTDGKVSEKPLLDVEVANSAERCMCGIAVSKNDSATYVFL
;
A
#
# COMPACT_ATOMS: atom_id res chain seq x y z
N MET A 1 15.44 4.07 -60.49
CA MET A 1 15.97 3.42 -59.27
C MET A 1 16.12 4.48 -58.19
N PRO A 2 15.48 4.38 -57.02
CA PRO A 2 15.62 5.40 -55.97
C PRO A 2 17.07 5.46 -55.47
N SER A 3 17.56 6.68 -55.19
CA SER A 3 18.93 6.92 -54.74
C SER A 3 19.20 6.27 -53.38
N ILE A 4 20.48 5.99 -53.09
CA ILE A 4 20.88 5.38 -51.81
C ILE A 4 20.42 6.23 -50.60
N TYR A 5 20.41 7.55 -50.75
CA TYR A 5 19.92 8.48 -49.73
C TYR A 5 18.42 8.35 -49.49
N ALA A 6 17.62 8.15 -50.53
CA ALA A 6 16.17 7.94 -50.39
C ALA A 6 15.87 6.63 -49.64
N ARG A 7 16.63 5.56 -49.90
CA ARG A 7 16.49 4.28 -49.19
C ARG A 7 16.90 4.39 -47.72
N LEU A 8 18.01 5.09 -47.43
CA LEU A 8 18.49 5.30 -46.07
C LEU A 8 17.51 6.14 -45.23
N PHE A 9 16.92 7.17 -45.84
CA PHE A 9 15.93 8.03 -45.19
C PHE A 9 14.67 7.24 -44.81
N VAL A 10 14.16 6.39 -45.70
CA VAL A 10 12.99 5.55 -45.41
C VAL A 10 13.27 4.57 -44.26
N VAL A 11 14.46 3.96 -44.22
CA VAL A 11 14.85 3.05 -43.12
C VAL A 11 14.94 3.80 -41.79
N LEU A 12 15.50 5.02 -41.78
CA LEU A 12 15.56 5.86 -40.59
C LEU A 12 14.17 6.25 -40.08
N VAL A 13 13.24 6.60 -40.98
CA VAL A 13 11.85 6.93 -40.62
C VAL A 13 11.13 5.71 -40.02
N LEU A 14 11.34 4.51 -40.58
CA LEU A 14 10.74 3.28 -40.05
C LEU A 14 11.31 2.91 -38.66
N LEU A 15 12.62 3.03 -38.46
CA LEU A 15 13.24 2.79 -37.15
C LEU A 15 12.74 3.81 -36.10
N PHE A 16 12.64 5.09 -36.47
CA PHE A 16 12.12 6.12 -35.58
C PHE A 16 10.63 5.89 -35.26
N ALA A 17 9.82 5.49 -36.24
CA ALA A 17 8.42 5.12 -36.03
C ALA A 17 8.26 3.93 -35.07
N THR A 18 9.15 2.92 -35.12
CA THR A 18 9.11 1.82 -34.15
C THR A 18 9.51 2.23 -32.73
N LEU A 19 10.40 3.22 -32.58
CA LEU A 19 10.78 3.75 -31.26
C LEU A 19 9.66 4.57 -30.61
N ILE A 20 8.87 5.31 -31.40
CA ILE A 20 7.75 6.12 -30.87
C ILE A 20 6.57 5.25 -30.42
N ASN A 21 6.40 4.04 -30.97
CA ASN A 21 5.28 3.16 -30.63
C ASN A 21 5.50 2.33 -29.36
N ASN A 22 6.73 2.22 -28.85
CA ASN A 22 7.05 1.47 -27.62
C ASN A 22 6.75 2.23 -26.32
N SER A 23 6.35 3.51 -26.39
CA SER A 23 6.08 4.34 -25.21
C SER A 23 4.62 4.30 -24.72
N TYR A 24 3.78 3.42 -25.26
CA TYR A 24 2.39 3.25 -24.82
C TYR A 24 2.16 1.92 -24.10
N PHE A 25 3.06 1.54 -23.17
CA PHE A 25 2.68 0.55 -22.18
C PHE A 25 1.79 1.24 -21.14
N SER A 26 0.47 1.27 -21.41
CA SER A 26 -0.50 1.69 -20.42
C SER A 26 -0.44 0.69 -19.27
N THR A 27 0.17 1.07 -18.15
CA THR A 27 -0.01 0.37 -16.89
C THR A 27 -1.51 0.41 -16.58
N GLY A 28 -2.21 -0.71 -16.80
CA GLY A 28 -3.60 -0.82 -16.38
C GLY A 28 -3.70 -0.54 -14.88
N ASN A 29 -4.87 -0.12 -14.41
CA ASN A 29 -5.15 0.21 -13.00
C ASN A 29 -4.76 -0.87 -11.95
N GLY A 30 -4.34 -2.06 -12.41
CA GLY A 30 -3.82 -3.15 -11.59
C GLY A 30 -2.33 -3.04 -11.21
N GLN A 31 -1.67 -1.90 -11.42
CA GLN A 31 -0.30 -1.63 -10.92
C GLN A 31 -0.16 -0.37 -10.04
N ILE A 32 -1.23 0.38 -9.82
CA ILE A 32 -1.19 1.63 -9.04
C ILE A 32 -1.28 1.29 -7.54
N PRO A 33 -0.43 1.88 -6.67
CA PRO A 33 -0.57 1.77 -5.21
C PRO A 33 -1.96 2.18 -4.73
N PHE A 34 -2.41 1.61 -3.61
CA PHE A 34 -3.78 1.86 -3.13
C PHE A 34 -3.96 3.32 -2.71
N LYS A 35 -2.96 3.90 -2.04
CA LYS A 35 -2.98 5.30 -1.61
C LYS A 35 -3.18 6.30 -2.75
N ASP A 36 -2.72 5.97 -3.96
CA ASP A 36 -2.77 6.87 -5.12
C ASP A 36 -4.07 6.71 -5.93
N ARG A 37 -4.98 5.82 -5.52
CA ARG A 37 -6.25 5.61 -6.21
C ARG A 37 -7.22 6.74 -5.88
N ASN A 38 -7.92 7.22 -6.91
CA ASN A 38 -8.97 8.22 -6.74
C ASN A 38 -10.21 7.60 -6.07
N PHE A 39 -10.38 7.86 -4.78
CA PHE A 39 -11.61 7.55 -4.04
C PHE A 39 -12.42 8.83 -3.83
N THR A 40 -13.74 8.72 -3.98
CA THR A 40 -14.65 9.78 -3.53
C THR A 40 -14.65 9.78 -2.00
N VAL A 41 -13.91 10.70 -1.39
CA VAL A 41 -13.86 10.83 0.07
C VAL A 41 -15.18 11.41 0.54
N ASN A 42 -16.02 10.57 1.15
CA ASN A 42 -17.16 11.02 1.91
C ASN A 42 -16.69 11.40 3.32
N ASN A 43 -16.76 12.69 3.65
CA ASN A 43 -16.43 13.20 4.99
C ASN A 43 -17.50 12.86 6.06
N SER A 44 -18.36 11.88 5.79
CA SER A 44 -19.30 11.35 6.76
C SER A 44 -18.52 10.58 7.84
N LYS A 45 -18.72 10.96 9.10
CA LYS A 45 -18.22 10.16 10.23
C LYS A 45 -18.87 8.78 10.22
N PRO A 46 -18.20 7.74 10.75
CA PRO A 46 -18.83 6.44 10.96
C PRO A 46 -20.12 6.61 11.76
N THR A 47 -21.21 6.01 11.28
CA THR A 47 -22.49 5.98 11.97
C THR A 47 -22.65 4.66 12.70
N ILE A 48 -23.14 4.71 13.94
CA ILE A 48 -23.41 3.53 14.75
C ILE A 48 -24.92 3.32 14.81
N SER A 49 -25.39 2.15 14.37
CA SER A 49 -26.81 1.79 14.46
C SER A 49 -27.18 1.23 15.84
N ASP A 50 -26.25 0.62 16.55
CA ASP A 50 -26.47 0.08 17.91
C ASP A 50 -26.21 1.15 18.98
N PRO A 51 -27.24 1.60 19.72
CA PRO A 51 -27.09 2.64 20.74
C PRO A 51 -26.21 2.23 21.93
N LYS A 52 -25.86 0.95 22.08
CA LYS A 52 -24.95 0.47 23.15
C LYS A 52 -23.48 0.58 22.78
N LEU A 53 -23.15 0.94 21.54
CA LEU A 53 -21.78 1.08 21.06
C LEU A 53 -21.40 2.56 20.96
N LYS A 54 -20.12 2.84 21.19
CA LYS A 54 -19.50 4.14 20.96
C LYS A 54 -18.29 3.99 20.04
N VAL A 55 -17.97 5.03 19.28
CA VAL A 55 -16.78 5.12 18.43
C VAL A 55 -15.84 6.14 19.05
N GLU A 56 -14.59 5.74 19.24
CA GLU A 56 -13.53 6.57 19.78
C GLU A 56 -12.28 6.42 18.91
N VAL A 57 -11.55 7.52 18.76
CA VAL A 57 -10.25 7.50 18.10
C VAL A 57 -9.22 6.98 19.11
N VAL A 58 -8.55 5.89 18.76
CA VAL A 58 -7.51 5.26 19.61
C VAL A 58 -6.09 5.47 19.08
N ALA A 59 -5.94 5.82 17.80
CA ALA A 59 -4.68 6.17 17.16
C ALA A 59 -4.94 6.98 15.89
N GLU A 60 -4.03 7.88 15.52
CA GLU A 60 -4.08 8.68 14.30
C GLU A 60 -2.72 8.65 13.57
N GLY A 61 -2.67 9.15 12.34
CA GLY A 61 -1.41 9.29 11.58
C GLY A 61 -0.90 8.03 10.90
N LEU A 62 -1.73 6.98 10.79
CA LEU A 62 -1.40 5.74 10.08
C LEU A 62 -1.57 5.88 8.56
N ASP A 63 -0.69 5.26 7.77
CA ASP A 63 -0.76 5.28 6.30
C ASP A 63 -1.36 3.99 5.74
N THR A 64 -2.60 4.05 5.24
CA THR A 64 -3.30 2.88 4.67
C THR A 64 -3.28 1.63 5.58
N PRO A 65 -3.76 1.69 6.83
CA PRO A 65 -3.70 0.55 7.74
C PRO A 65 -4.57 -0.61 7.25
N THR A 66 -4.07 -1.85 7.31
CA THR A 66 -4.80 -3.05 6.86
C THR A 66 -5.40 -3.87 8.00
N THR A 67 -4.64 -4.10 9.06
CA THR A 67 -5.03 -4.95 10.18
C THR A 67 -4.24 -4.60 11.46
N MET A 68 -4.70 -5.13 12.59
CA MET A 68 -4.08 -4.93 13.90
C MET A 68 -4.12 -6.20 14.75
N ALA A 69 -3.16 -6.34 15.68
CA ALA A 69 -3.16 -7.40 16.68
C ALA A 69 -2.76 -6.87 18.06
N PHE A 70 -3.52 -7.25 19.09
CA PHE A 70 -3.29 -6.82 20.46
C PHE A 70 -2.13 -7.59 21.11
N LEU A 71 -1.26 -6.85 21.80
CA LEU A 71 -0.22 -7.38 22.68
C LEU A 71 -0.66 -7.32 24.16
N GLY A 72 -1.52 -6.36 24.49
CA GLY A 72 -2.10 -6.14 25.81
C GLY A 72 -3.07 -4.94 25.83
N PRO A 73 -3.49 -4.50 27.03
CA PRO A 73 -4.25 -3.26 27.19
C PRO A 73 -3.47 -2.07 26.61
N ASP A 74 -4.13 -1.28 25.77
CA ASP A 74 -3.58 -0.08 25.12
C ASP A 74 -2.26 -0.31 24.35
N ASP A 75 -1.94 -1.57 24.01
CA ASP A 75 -0.72 -1.99 23.34
C ASP A 75 -1.03 -2.96 22.20
N PHE A 76 -0.83 -2.50 20.97
CA PHE A 76 -1.15 -3.27 19.78
C PHE A 76 -0.23 -2.95 18.61
N LEU A 77 -0.18 -3.88 17.66
CA LEU A 77 0.54 -3.74 16.40
C LEU A 77 -0.44 -3.37 15.29
N VAL A 78 0.00 -2.54 14.33
CA VAL A 78 -0.75 -2.16 13.13
C VAL A 78 0.14 -2.35 11.91
N LEU A 79 -0.42 -2.89 10.83
CA LEU A 79 0.26 -3.00 9.54
C LEU A 79 -0.09 -1.83 8.61
N GLU A 80 0.88 -1.26 7.91
CA GLU A 80 0.65 -0.33 6.80
C GLU A 80 0.76 -1.06 5.45
N LYS A 81 -0.30 -0.95 4.63
CA LYS A 81 -0.48 -1.73 3.39
C LYS A 81 0.71 -1.65 2.43
N ASP A 82 1.03 -0.42 2.01
CA ASP A 82 1.89 -0.13 0.87
C ASP A 82 3.36 0.03 1.26
N LYS A 83 3.61 0.39 2.53
CA LYS A 83 4.96 0.51 3.11
C LYS A 83 5.52 -0.83 3.59
N GLY A 84 4.67 -1.82 3.88
CA GLY A 84 5.14 -3.10 4.43
C GLY A 84 5.72 -2.97 5.84
N THR A 85 5.18 -2.04 6.63
CA THR A 85 5.67 -1.73 7.97
C THR A 85 4.77 -2.29 9.07
N VAL A 86 5.39 -2.69 10.17
CA VAL A 86 4.72 -3.02 11.44
C VAL A 86 4.96 -1.87 12.41
N LEU A 87 3.92 -1.12 12.75
CA LEU A 87 3.97 -0.07 13.76
C LEU A 87 3.43 -0.61 15.08
N ARG A 88 3.96 -0.12 16.21
CA ARG A 88 3.39 -0.37 17.54
C ARG A 88 2.66 0.87 18.01
N VAL A 89 1.50 0.67 18.61
CA VAL A 89 0.76 1.71 19.30
C VAL A 89 0.77 1.38 20.78
N THR A 90 1.16 2.35 21.61
CA THR A 90 1.14 2.21 23.07
C THR A 90 0.52 3.48 23.66
N ASP A 91 -0.53 3.33 24.47
CA ASP A 91 -1.29 4.45 25.04
C ASP A 91 -1.74 5.48 23.98
N GLY A 92 -2.19 4.95 22.83
CA GLY A 92 -2.62 5.73 21.67
C GLY A 92 -1.52 6.44 20.89
N LYS A 93 -0.25 6.27 21.26
CA LYS A 93 0.91 6.83 20.55
C LYS A 93 1.50 5.82 19.58
N VAL A 94 1.56 6.20 18.30
CA VAL A 94 2.23 5.42 17.25
C VAL A 94 3.74 5.55 17.40
N SER A 95 4.46 4.42 17.30
CA SER A 95 5.92 4.38 17.36
C SER A 95 6.56 5.21 16.24
N GLU A 96 7.59 6.02 16.57
CA GLU A 96 8.29 6.87 15.59
C GLU A 96 8.97 6.07 14.46
N LYS A 97 9.42 4.85 14.77
CA LYS A 97 10.02 3.93 13.81
C LYS A 97 9.22 2.63 13.77
N PRO A 98 9.12 1.98 12.60
CA PRO A 98 8.52 0.67 12.51
C PRO A 98 9.36 -0.39 13.24
N LEU A 99 8.69 -1.39 13.80
CA LEU A 99 9.33 -2.58 14.36
C LEU A 99 9.87 -3.50 13.26
N LEU A 100 9.25 -3.46 12.09
CA LEU A 100 9.65 -4.18 10.88
C LEU A 100 9.29 -3.33 9.67
N ASP A 101 10.19 -3.28 8.69
CA ASP A 101 10.02 -2.61 7.41
C ASP A 101 10.54 -3.57 6.33
N VAL A 102 9.64 -4.06 5.49
CA VAL A 102 9.94 -5.06 4.46
C VAL A 102 9.29 -4.66 3.14
N GLU A 103 9.99 -4.89 2.04
CA GLU A 103 9.41 -4.68 0.72
C GLU A 103 8.26 -5.66 0.46
N VAL A 104 7.11 -5.11 0.10
CA VAL A 104 5.90 -5.87 -0.23
C VAL A 104 5.35 -5.47 -1.58
N ALA A 105 4.64 -6.39 -2.23
CA ALA A 105 3.81 -6.02 -3.37
C ALA A 105 2.65 -5.15 -2.87
N ASN A 106 2.53 -3.93 -3.41
CA ASN A 106 1.59 -2.91 -2.94
C ASN A 106 0.52 -2.51 -3.98
N SER A 107 0.51 -3.16 -5.15
CA SER A 107 -0.50 -2.91 -6.16
C SER A 107 -1.87 -3.48 -5.76
N ALA A 108 -2.92 -2.68 -5.97
CA ALA A 108 -4.32 -3.07 -5.73
C ALA A 108 -4.51 -3.65 -4.32
N GLU A 109 -4.99 -4.89 -4.21
CA GLU A 109 -5.25 -5.58 -2.92
C GLU A 109 -4.01 -6.34 -2.40
N ARG A 110 -2.88 -6.34 -3.12
CA ARG A 110 -1.63 -6.90 -2.61
C ARG A 110 -1.13 -6.01 -1.48
N CYS A 111 -0.72 -6.62 -0.37
CA CYS A 111 -0.30 -5.88 0.80
C CYS A 111 0.49 -6.74 1.79
N MET A 112 1.01 -6.06 2.80
CA MET A 112 1.12 -6.64 4.13
C MET A 112 -0.28 -6.74 4.75
N CYS A 113 -0.90 -7.92 4.63
CA CYS A 113 -2.35 -8.08 4.88
C CYS A 113 -2.69 -8.86 6.16
N GLY A 114 -1.74 -9.59 6.73
CA GLY A 114 -1.97 -10.52 7.84
C GLY A 114 -1.02 -10.27 8.99
N ILE A 115 -1.57 -10.31 10.21
CA ILE A 115 -0.78 -10.37 11.44
C ILE A 115 -1.51 -11.26 12.44
N ALA A 116 -0.77 -12.12 13.13
CA ALA A 116 -1.27 -12.90 14.25
C ALA A 116 -0.27 -12.85 15.42
N VAL A 117 -0.80 -12.89 16.63
CA VAL A 117 -0.01 -12.89 17.86
C VAL A 117 -0.31 -14.16 18.64
N SER A 118 0.73 -14.85 19.09
CA SER A 118 0.64 -15.95 20.06
C SER A 118 1.49 -15.62 21.27
N LYS A 119 0.96 -15.86 22.46
CA LYS A 119 1.62 -15.55 23.73
C LYS A 119 1.76 -16.80 24.57
N ASN A 120 2.95 -17.04 25.10
CA ASN A 120 3.18 -17.98 26.19
C ASN A 120 3.72 -17.21 27.41
N ASP A 121 4.07 -17.93 28.48
CA ASP A 121 4.49 -17.31 29.74
C ASP A 121 5.80 -16.49 29.64
N SER A 122 6.63 -16.75 28.62
CA SER A 122 7.98 -16.15 28.50
C SER A 122 8.19 -15.32 27.24
N ALA A 123 7.31 -15.43 26.25
CA ALA A 123 7.51 -14.87 24.93
C ALA A 123 6.18 -14.49 24.25
N THR A 124 6.28 -13.47 23.42
CA THR A 124 5.24 -13.09 22.46
C THR A 124 5.78 -13.33 21.06
N TYR A 125 5.04 -14.10 20.27
CA TYR A 125 5.36 -14.44 18.89
C TYR A 125 4.43 -13.66 17.96
N VAL A 126 5.00 -13.08 16.91
CA VAL A 126 4.27 -12.34 15.87
C VAL A 126 4.46 -13.10 14.56
N PHE A 127 3.35 -13.37 13.86
CA PHE A 127 3.32 -14.02 12.55
C PHE A 127 2.78 -13.03 11.53
N LEU A 128 3.37 -13.00 10.34
CA LEU A 128 3.08 -12.06 9.25
C LEU A 128 2.86 -12.84 7.95
#